data_AF-A0A7X7GP55-F1
#
_entry.id   AF-A0A7X7GP55-F1
#
_cell.length_a   1.000
_cell.length_b   1.000
_cell.length_c   1.000
_cell.angle_alpha   90.00
_cell.angle_beta   90.00
_cell.angle_gamma   90.00
#
_symmetry.space_group_name_H-M   'P 1'
#
loop_
_entity.id
_entity.type
_entity.pdbx_description
1 polymer ?
#
loop_
_entity_poly.entity_id
_entity_poly.type
_entity_poly.pdbx_seq_one_letter_code
_entity_poly.pdbx_strand_id
1 'polypeptide(L)'
;MTVLRFELLTGKFHATPWGRHVNEGAVEWPPSPWRLYRALLATGHRKLGWAELPPIARSLFERLAGHAPTWWLPRASGAHTRHYMPDFSGKTARVIDAFRVVPPQRGTTGAGGDGDLEGPAMYAEIGVELDSNEEELLRSLVTNLSYLGRAESWVAAEIVDSLPALRGYERVQAGERPEGTEASEPIKVLGVLDAKEYLLWRDQQLDLELELQLARDREAALGKGKPAPRQLSKRARARIEESLPPTIVDALYANTAELQGDGWSQPPGTCWTTYWVPRGARSEPIELVTHQERRPAVQGVLFSLSSDTARGEVLPPMKDALLRGELFHAAAVARAEEPVPPELSGRGPNGSPLQGHRHVHYLPLCLNGRGRDASPSRRR
;
A
#
# COMPACT_ATOMS: atom_id res chain seq x y z
N MET A 1 2.70 10.13 21.56
CA MET A 1 1.88 9.04 20.98
C MET A 1 1.22 9.56 19.73
N THR A 2 1.45 8.91 18.59
CA THR A 2 1.00 9.41 17.28
C THR A 2 -0.13 8.54 16.75
N VAL A 3 -1.24 9.14 16.33
CA VAL A 3 -2.39 8.42 15.80
C VAL A 3 -2.51 8.68 14.31
N LEU A 4 -2.49 7.62 13.51
CA LEU A 4 -2.69 7.66 12.07
C LEU A 4 -4.12 7.22 11.73
N ARG A 5 -4.82 7.99 10.91
CA ARG A 5 -6.10 7.60 10.30
C ARG A 5 -5.86 7.22 8.84
N PHE A 6 -6.46 6.12 8.40
CA PHE A 6 -6.44 5.66 7.02
C PHE A 6 -7.87 5.48 6.52
N GLU A 7 -8.39 6.44 5.76
CA GLU A 7 -9.68 6.32 5.08
C GLU A 7 -9.52 5.48 3.82
N LEU A 8 -10.28 4.39 3.72
CA LEU A 8 -10.29 3.47 2.59
C LEU A 8 -11.22 4.00 1.51
N LEU A 9 -10.67 4.67 0.51
CA LEU A 9 -11.46 5.39 -0.51
C LEU A 9 -12.36 4.47 -1.36
N THR A 10 -12.05 3.18 -1.41
CA THR A 10 -12.83 2.16 -2.13
C THR A 10 -13.72 1.32 -1.23
N GLY A 11 -13.66 1.52 0.09
CA GLY A 11 -14.24 0.62 1.09
C GLY A 11 -13.65 -0.80 1.05
N LYS A 12 -12.48 -0.98 0.42
CA LYS A 12 -11.82 -2.28 0.29
C LYS A 12 -10.37 -2.20 0.73
N PHE A 13 -9.91 -3.26 1.37
CA PHE A 13 -8.52 -3.43 1.75
C PHE A 13 -7.95 -4.74 1.20
N HIS A 14 -6.97 -4.63 0.32
CA HIS A 14 -6.22 -5.71 -0.31
C HIS A 14 -4.79 -5.72 0.24
N ALA A 15 -4.41 -6.78 0.94
CA ALA A 15 -3.03 -6.99 1.36
C ALA A 15 -2.73 -8.48 1.41
N THR A 16 -1.78 -8.95 0.61
CA THR A 16 -1.35 -10.36 0.64
C THR A 16 -0.39 -10.59 1.80
N PRO A 17 -0.69 -11.51 2.74
CA PRO A 17 0.21 -11.81 3.85
C PRO A 17 1.60 -12.23 3.36
N TRP A 18 2.63 -11.86 4.12
CA TRP A 18 3.97 -12.36 3.86
C TRP A 18 4.00 -13.90 3.90
N GLY A 19 4.78 -14.51 3.01
CA GLY A 19 4.90 -15.97 2.91
C GLY A 19 3.67 -16.68 2.32
N ARG A 20 2.70 -15.94 1.76
CA ARG A 20 1.55 -16.50 1.06
C ARG A 20 1.49 -16.02 -0.39
N HIS A 21 1.03 -16.90 -1.26
CA HIS A 21 0.77 -16.57 -2.65
C HIS A 21 -0.54 -15.80 -2.79
N VAL A 22 -0.60 -14.84 -3.73
CA VAL A 22 -1.76 -13.96 -3.95
C VAL A 22 -3.07 -14.74 -4.21
N ASN A 23 -2.97 -15.91 -4.84
CA ASN A 23 -4.11 -16.78 -5.17
C ASN A 23 -4.58 -17.68 -4.01
N GLU A 24 -4.02 -17.57 -2.81
CA GLU A 24 -4.47 -18.34 -1.63
C GLU A 24 -5.73 -17.78 -0.98
N GLY A 25 -6.18 -16.59 -1.38
CA GLY A 25 -7.36 -15.94 -0.84
C GLY A 25 -7.19 -15.37 0.59
N ALA A 26 -5.97 -15.33 1.10
CA ALA A 26 -5.66 -14.76 2.41
C ALA A 26 -5.45 -13.24 2.32
N VAL A 27 -5.96 -12.52 3.31
CA VAL A 27 -5.80 -11.06 3.44
C VAL A 27 -5.17 -10.75 4.80
N GLU A 28 -4.07 -10.01 4.78
CA GLU A 28 -3.35 -9.50 5.96
C GLU A 28 -4.26 -8.49 6.68
N TRP A 29 -4.65 -8.77 7.91
CA TRP A 29 -5.55 -7.93 8.71
C TRP A 29 -5.30 -8.24 10.18
N PRO A 30 -4.63 -7.37 10.96
CA PRO A 30 -4.20 -6.00 10.62
C PRO A 30 -3.07 -5.93 9.60
N PRO A 31 -2.82 -4.73 9.00
CA PRO A 31 -1.60 -4.47 8.23
C PRO A 31 -0.34 -4.63 9.08
N SER A 32 0.69 -5.25 8.51
CA SER A 32 1.98 -5.49 9.19
C SER A 32 2.79 -4.19 9.38
N PRO A 33 3.57 -4.07 10.48
CA PRO A 33 4.51 -2.95 10.67
C PRO A 33 5.49 -2.81 9.49
N TRP A 34 6.03 -3.94 9.01
CA TRP A 34 6.90 -3.97 7.83
C TRP A 34 6.27 -3.31 6.62
N ARG A 35 5.00 -3.63 6.33
CA ARG A 35 4.28 -3.04 5.20
C ARG A 35 4.02 -1.55 5.39
N LEU A 36 3.60 -1.14 6.59
CA LEU A 36 3.32 0.26 6.88
C LEU A 36 4.58 1.12 6.70
N TYR A 37 5.70 0.74 7.32
CA TYR A 37 6.92 1.53 7.27
C TYR A 37 7.54 1.57 5.88
N ARG A 38 7.48 0.47 5.12
CA ARG A 38 7.88 0.47 3.72
C ARG A 38 6.99 1.32 2.83
N ALA A 39 5.69 1.36 3.10
CA ALA A 39 4.77 2.21 2.34
C ALA A 39 5.09 3.70 2.56
N LEU A 40 5.33 4.10 3.81
CA LEU A 40 5.78 5.47 4.14
C LEU A 40 7.14 5.78 3.50
N LEU A 41 8.10 4.87 3.56
CA LEU A 41 9.42 5.06 2.95
C LEU A 41 9.33 5.21 1.42
N ALA A 42 8.50 4.38 0.77
CA ALA A 42 8.23 4.49 -0.66
C ALA A 42 7.57 5.83 -1.02
N THR A 43 6.67 6.33 -0.16
CA THR A 43 6.05 7.66 -0.30
C THR A 43 7.10 8.77 -0.32
N GLY A 44 8.12 8.72 0.54
CA GLY A 44 9.21 9.69 0.54
C GLY A 44 9.92 9.78 -0.83
N HIS A 45 10.28 8.65 -1.42
CA HIS A 45 10.92 8.61 -2.74
C HIS A 45 9.99 9.00 -3.89
N ARG A 46 8.75 8.51 -3.88
CA ARG A 46 7.81 8.68 -5.01
C ARG A 46 7.09 10.03 -5.00
N LYS A 47 6.77 10.54 -3.81
CA LYS A 47 5.89 11.71 -3.60
C LYS A 47 6.65 12.93 -3.13
N LEU A 48 7.57 12.75 -2.19
CA LEU A 48 8.39 13.85 -1.65
C LEU A 48 9.69 14.08 -2.44
N GLY A 49 9.96 13.24 -3.44
CA GLY A 49 11.06 13.44 -4.39
C GLY A 49 12.45 13.13 -3.83
N TRP A 50 12.56 12.28 -2.81
CA TRP A 50 13.86 11.89 -2.26
C TRP A 50 14.74 11.20 -3.31
N ALA A 51 15.88 11.81 -3.61
CA ALA A 51 16.93 11.17 -4.42
C ALA A 51 17.71 10.14 -3.60
N GLU A 52 18.03 10.50 -2.36
CA GLU A 52 18.64 9.66 -1.32
C GLU A 52 17.83 9.80 -0.04
N LEU A 53 18.00 8.89 0.91
CA LEU A 53 17.29 8.93 2.19
C LEU A 53 17.77 10.15 3.02
N PRO A 54 16.91 11.13 3.34
CA PRO A 54 17.30 12.26 4.16
C PRO A 54 17.71 11.83 5.58
N PRO A 55 18.66 12.51 6.25
CA PRO A 55 19.07 12.17 7.62
C PRO A 55 17.91 12.14 8.62
N ILE A 56 16.97 13.09 8.51
CA ILE A 56 15.77 13.14 9.35
C ILE A 56 14.82 11.95 9.09
N ALA A 57 14.75 11.47 7.85
CA ALA A 57 13.98 10.27 7.52
C ALA A 57 14.63 9.01 8.09
N ARG A 58 15.96 8.92 8.05
CA ARG A 58 16.71 7.84 8.71
C ARG A 58 16.40 7.81 10.21
N SER A 59 16.51 8.95 10.90
CA SER A 59 16.15 9.07 12.32
C SER A 59 14.71 8.63 12.60
N LEU A 60 13.74 9.11 11.81
CA LEU A 60 12.33 8.73 11.94
C LEU A 60 12.14 7.21 11.80
N PHE A 61 12.67 6.58 10.76
CA PHE A 61 12.48 5.13 10.55
C PHE A 61 13.25 4.28 11.56
N GLU A 62 14.38 4.76 12.11
CA GLU A 62 15.06 4.12 13.24
C GLU A 62 14.21 4.16 14.51
N ARG A 63 13.48 5.26 14.77
CA ARG A 63 12.53 5.36 15.89
C ARG A 63 11.26 4.54 15.69
N LEU A 64 10.77 4.40 14.46
CA LEU A 64 9.61 3.57 14.15
C LEU A 64 9.92 2.06 14.21
N ALA A 65 11.16 1.67 13.90
CA ALA A 65 11.62 0.29 13.99
C ALA A 65 11.47 -0.25 15.42
N GLY A 66 11.08 -1.53 15.56
CA GLY A 66 10.77 -2.14 16.85
C GLY A 66 9.36 -1.87 17.37
N HIS A 67 8.66 -0.85 16.86
CA HIS A 67 7.31 -0.53 17.31
C HIS A 67 6.26 -1.19 16.40
N ALA A 68 5.39 -1.99 16.99
CA ALA A 68 4.21 -2.53 16.31
C ALA A 68 3.00 -1.63 16.62
N PRO A 69 2.31 -1.05 15.63
CA PRO A 69 1.16 -0.19 15.90
C PRO A 69 0.05 -0.94 16.60
N THR A 70 -0.64 -0.29 17.55
CA THR A 70 -1.95 -0.78 18.00
C THR A 70 -2.98 -0.34 16.97
N TRP A 71 -3.69 -1.30 16.38
CA TRP A 71 -4.69 -1.03 15.36
C TRP A 71 -6.07 -0.91 15.98
N TRP A 72 -6.86 0.03 15.48
CA TRP A 72 -8.31 0.04 15.68
C TRP A 72 -8.95 -0.29 14.35
N LEU A 73 -9.49 -1.49 14.27
CA LEU A 73 -10.01 -2.05 13.04
C LEU A 73 -11.54 -2.02 13.08
N PRO A 74 -12.21 -1.45 12.08
CA PRO A 74 -13.65 -1.57 11.97
C PRO A 74 -14.01 -3.04 11.68
N ARG A 75 -15.28 -3.37 11.82
CA ARG A 75 -15.81 -4.63 11.28
C ARG A 75 -15.52 -4.71 9.78
N ALA A 76 -14.96 -5.83 9.33
CA ALA A 76 -14.65 -6.04 7.93
C ALA A 76 -14.96 -7.48 7.50
N SER A 77 -15.55 -7.65 6.32
CA SER A 77 -15.93 -8.95 5.78
C SER A 77 -14.93 -9.41 4.73
N GLY A 78 -14.56 -10.69 4.74
CA GLY A 78 -13.73 -11.27 3.68
C GLY A 78 -14.52 -11.43 2.38
N ALA A 79 -13.95 -11.04 1.25
CA ALA A 79 -14.50 -11.22 -0.07
C ALA A 79 -13.39 -11.52 -1.09
N HIS A 80 -13.76 -12.04 -2.25
CA HIS A 80 -12.83 -12.24 -3.35
C HIS A 80 -13.53 -12.19 -4.70
N THR A 81 -12.82 -11.79 -5.75
CA THR A 81 -13.23 -12.04 -7.13
C THR A 81 -12.48 -13.25 -7.69
N ARG A 82 -13.06 -13.89 -8.70
CA ARG A 82 -12.46 -15.03 -9.40
C ARG A 82 -12.38 -14.69 -10.88
N HIS A 83 -11.18 -14.78 -11.43
CA HIS A 83 -10.91 -14.49 -12.84
C HIS A 83 -10.29 -15.72 -13.49
N TYR A 84 -10.64 -15.99 -14.75
CA TYR A 84 -9.96 -16.99 -15.56
C TYR A 84 -9.04 -16.23 -16.52
N MET A 85 -7.75 -16.15 -16.17
CA MET A 85 -6.76 -15.42 -16.95
C MET A 85 -5.98 -16.38 -17.83
N PRO A 86 -5.89 -16.15 -19.15
CA PRO A 86 -5.01 -16.93 -20.02
C PRO A 86 -3.55 -16.67 -19.66
N ASP A 87 -2.74 -17.73 -19.57
CA ASP A 87 -1.29 -17.63 -19.52
C ASP A 87 -0.69 -17.36 -20.92
N PHE A 88 0.63 -17.19 -20.99
CA PHE A 88 1.34 -16.96 -22.26
C PHE A 88 1.19 -18.11 -23.28
N SER A 89 0.72 -19.30 -22.84
CA SER A 89 0.42 -20.45 -23.70
C SER A 89 -1.06 -20.55 -24.09
N GLY A 90 -1.89 -19.59 -23.66
CA GLY A 90 -3.34 -19.57 -23.91
C GLY A 90 -4.16 -20.46 -22.95
N LYS A 91 -3.53 -21.12 -21.97
CA LYS A 91 -4.25 -21.91 -20.97
C LYS A 91 -4.80 -21.00 -19.89
N THR A 92 -6.07 -21.15 -19.54
CA THR A 92 -6.70 -20.32 -18.50
C THR A 92 -6.37 -20.85 -17.11
N ALA A 93 -5.74 -20.03 -16.28
CA ALA A 93 -5.57 -20.27 -14.86
C ALA A 93 -6.62 -19.49 -14.06
N ARG A 94 -7.14 -20.10 -13.00
CA ARG A 94 -8.04 -19.42 -12.07
C ARG A 94 -7.25 -18.56 -11.10
N VAL A 95 -7.47 -17.25 -11.16
CA VAL A 95 -6.88 -16.23 -10.28
C VAL A 95 -7.93 -15.85 -9.24
N ILE A 96 -7.52 -15.82 -7.97
CA ILE A 96 -8.35 -15.39 -6.84
C ILE A 96 -7.78 -14.06 -6.37
N ASP A 97 -8.60 -13.02 -6.36
CA ASP A 97 -8.23 -11.72 -5.81
C ASP A 97 -9.05 -11.44 -4.55
N ALA A 98 -8.43 -11.65 -3.38
CA ALA A 98 -9.08 -11.52 -2.08
C ALA A 98 -8.82 -10.17 -1.41
N PHE A 99 -9.84 -9.69 -0.70
CA PHE A 99 -9.86 -8.41 0.01
C PHE A 99 -10.80 -8.43 1.20
N ARG A 100 -10.68 -7.40 2.04
CA ARG A 100 -11.63 -7.07 3.10
C ARG A 100 -12.55 -5.96 2.60
N VAL A 101 -13.85 -6.14 2.73
CA VAL A 101 -14.86 -5.09 2.55
C VAL A 101 -15.07 -4.42 3.89
N VAL A 102 -14.88 -3.11 3.92
CA VAL A 102 -15.04 -2.27 5.10
C VAL A 102 -16.21 -1.32 4.84
N PRO A 103 -17.35 -1.50 5.53
CA PRO A 103 -18.49 -0.63 5.36
C PRO A 103 -18.23 0.75 6.01
N PRO A 104 -18.87 1.81 5.49
CA PRO A 104 -18.95 3.09 6.20
C PRO A 104 -19.50 2.89 7.62
N GLN A 105 -19.00 3.68 8.57
CA GLN A 105 -19.44 3.60 9.96
C GLN A 105 -20.47 4.72 10.22
N ARG A 106 -21.52 4.44 11.01
CA ARG A 106 -22.41 5.52 11.48
C ARG A 106 -21.62 6.44 12.41
N GLY A 107 -21.71 7.75 12.17
CA GLY A 107 -20.93 8.82 12.77
C GLY A 107 -20.34 8.49 14.14
N THR A 108 -19.01 8.31 14.16
CA THR A 108 -18.23 8.06 15.38
C THR A 108 -17.72 9.36 16.00
N THR A 109 -17.69 10.45 15.24
CA THR A 109 -17.51 11.81 15.74
C THR A 109 -18.88 12.40 16.06
N GLY A 110 -19.15 12.72 17.33
CA GLY A 110 -20.42 13.32 17.77
C GLY A 110 -20.68 14.74 17.22
N ALA A 111 -20.10 15.11 16.09
CA ALA A 111 -20.22 16.40 15.42
C ALA A 111 -21.31 16.43 14.33
N GLY A 112 -21.71 15.26 13.81
CA GLY A 112 -22.88 15.11 12.95
C GLY A 112 -24.05 14.55 13.75
N GLY A 113 -25.25 15.12 13.60
CA GLY A 113 -26.45 14.51 14.14
C GLY A 113 -26.63 13.07 13.63
N ASP A 114 -27.53 12.31 14.27
CA ASP A 114 -27.95 10.96 13.81
C ASP A 114 -28.22 10.96 12.29
N GLY A 115 -27.22 10.60 11.47
CA GLY A 115 -27.34 10.72 10.02
C GLY A 115 -26.03 10.68 9.22
N ASP A 116 -24.94 11.25 9.71
CA ASP A 116 -23.71 11.35 8.89
C ASP A 116 -22.89 10.06 8.99
N LEU A 117 -22.71 9.38 7.86
CA LEU A 117 -21.80 8.23 7.74
C LEU A 117 -20.37 8.74 7.63
N GLU A 118 -19.51 8.29 8.54
CA GLU A 118 -18.07 8.45 8.36
C GLU A 118 -17.55 7.37 7.40
N GLY A 119 -16.67 7.80 6.49
CA GLY A 119 -16.02 6.92 5.52
C GLY A 119 -15.33 5.73 6.21
N PRO A 120 -15.23 4.58 5.53
CA PRO A 120 -14.61 3.38 6.08
C PRO A 120 -13.14 3.66 6.40
N ALA A 121 -12.75 3.66 7.67
CA ALA A 121 -11.40 4.02 8.10
C ALA A 121 -10.78 2.97 9.03
N MET A 122 -9.45 2.93 9.09
CA MET A 122 -8.67 2.24 10.13
C MET A 122 -7.86 3.27 10.90
N TYR A 123 -7.55 3.00 12.16
CA TYR A 123 -6.65 3.83 12.95
C TYR A 123 -5.46 3.02 13.45
N ALA A 124 -4.29 3.65 13.50
CA ALA A 124 -3.08 3.06 14.05
C ALA A 124 -2.46 4.00 15.08
N GLU A 125 -2.31 3.51 16.30
CA GLU A 125 -1.58 4.17 17.36
C GLU A 125 -0.12 3.70 17.36
N ILE A 126 0.81 4.63 17.16
CA ILE A 126 2.24 4.37 17.24
C ILE A 126 2.75 4.95 18.56
N GLY A 127 3.14 4.05 19.47
CA GLY A 127 3.68 4.36 20.79
C GLY A 127 5.14 4.79 20.75
N VAL A 128 5.47 5.79 19.94
CA VAL A 128 6.82 6.35 19.81
C VAL A 128 6.81 7.84 20.14
N GLU A 129 7.92 8.34 20.69
CA GLU A 129 8.17 9.77 20.88
C GLU A 129 9.01 10.30 19.70
N LEU A 130 8.42 11.22 18.96
CA LEU A 130 9.06 11.90 17.83
C LEU A 130 9.38 13.33 18.22
N ASP A 131 10.48 13.86 17.69
CA ASP A 131 10.69 15.30 17.76
C ASP A 131 9.85 16.04 16.71
N SER A 132 9.82 17.37 16.79
CA SER A 132 8.97 18.20 15.92
C SER A 132 9.29 18.04 14.43
N ASN A 133 10.56 17.83 14.07
CA ASN A 133 10.96 17.68 12.67
C ASN A 133 10.58 16.30 12.13
N GLU A 134 10.73 15.27 12.95
CA GLU A 134 10.30 13.91 12.62
C GLU A 134 8.77 13.80 12.51
N GLU A 135 8.03 14.47 13.40
CA GLU A 135 6.57 14.50 13.33
C GLU A 135 6.08 15.23 12.07
N GLU A 136 6.68 16.38 11.73
CA GLU A 136 6.37 17.10 10.50
C GLU A 136 6.67 16.25 9.25
N LEU A 137 7.78 15.53 9.26
CA LEU A 137 8.10 14.60 8.20
C LEU A 137 7.09 13.45 8.12
N LEU A 138 6.77 12.82 9.25
CA LEU A 138 5.79 11.74 9.30
C LEU A 138 4.43 12.22 8.78
N ARG A 139 4.01 13.43 9.16
CA ARG A 139 2.78 14.07 8.67
C ARG A 139 2.80 14.22 7.15
N SER A 140 3.92 14.66 6.59
CA SER A 140 4.12 14.78 5.14
C SER A 140 4.06 13.42 4.43
N LEU A 141 4.68 12.38 5.01
CA LEU A 141 4.65 11.02 4.45
C LEU A 141 3.24 10.41 4.50
N VAL A 142 2.55 10.55 5.62
CA VAL A 142 1.19 10.02 5.81
C VAL A 142 0.20 10.72 4.89
N THR A 143 0.23 12.06 4.82
CA THR A 143 -0.68 12.84 3.95
C THR A 143 -0.53 12.51 2.47
N ASN A 144 0.67 12.11 2.03
CA ASN A 144 0.96 11.76 0.64
C ASN A 144 0.84 10.25 0.35
N LEU A 145 0.46 9.44 1.33
CA LEU A 145 0.27 8.00 1.15
C LEU A 145 -1.01 7.73 0.35
N SER A 146 -0.89 7.17 -0.85
CA SER A 146 -2.03 6.94 -1.75
C SER A 146 -2.64 5.55 -1.66
N TYR A 147 -1.91 4.56 -1.14
CA TYR A 147 -2.43 3.21 -0.88
C TYR A 147 -1.63 2.55 0.25
N LEU A 148 -2.28 1.63 0.98
CA LEU A 148 -1.64 0.77 1.97
C LEU A 148 -2.05 -0.67 1.69
N GLY A 149 -1.10 -1.58 1.46
CA GLY A 149 -1.43 -2.91 0.95
C GLY A 149 -0.95 -3.09 -0.48
N ARG A 150 -1.85 -3.61 -1.31
CA ARG A 150 -1.70 -3.63 -2.76
C ARG A 150 -2.27 -2.35 -3.36
N ALA A 151 -1.94 -2.10 -4.63
CA ALA A 151 -2.29 -0.87 -5.34
C ALA A 151 -3.81 -0.61 -5.47
N GLU A 152 -4.65 -1.61 -5.20
CA GLU A 152 -6.12 -1.52 -5.19
C GLU A 152 -6.69 -0.96 -3.85
N SER A 153 -5.86 -0.87 -2.81
CA SER A 153 -6.24 -0.43 -1.45
C SER A 153 -5.98 1.04 -1.26
N TRP A 154 -6.73 1.87 -1.98
CA TRP A 154 -6.52 3.32 -1.95
C TRP A 154 -6.87 3.90 -0.60
N VAL A 155 -5.98 4.75 -0.11
CA VAL A 155 -6.18 5.44 1.16
C VAL A 155 -6.01 6.94 1.01
N ALA A 156 -6.78 7.70 1.77
CA ALA A 156 -6.41 9.03 2.22
C ALA A 156 -5.99 8.89 3.68
N ALA A 157 -4.78 9.30 4.02
CA ALA A 157 -4.24 9.12 5.36
C ALA A 157 -3.82 10.45 5.99
N GLU A 158 -3.98 10.55 7.30
CA GLU A 158 -3.63 11.75 8.07
C GLU A 158 -3.17 11.39 9.49
N ILE A 159 -2.46 12.32 10.14
CA ILE A 159 -2.21 12.26 11.59
C ILE A 159 -3.33 13.01 12.29
N VAL A 160 -4.02 12.34 13.22
CA VAL A 160 -5.06 12.94 14.06
C VAL A 160 -4.53 13.18 15.47
N ASP A 161 -4.99 14.26 16.11
CA ASP A 161 -4.47 14.68 17.42
C ASP A 161 -4.83 13.70 18.54
N SER A 162 -5.98 13.04 18.42
CA SER A 162 -6.42 12.01 19.34
C SER A 162 -7.34 11.01 18.64
N LEU A 163 -7.45 9.81 19.22
CA LEU A 163 -8.43 8.84 18.77
C LEU A 163 -9.85 9.39 19.01
N PRO A 164 -10.73 9.38 17.99
CA PRO A 164 -12.13 9.70 18.21
C PRO A 164 -12.83 8.59 18.99
N ALA A 165 -14.11 8.79 19.33
CA ALA A 165 -14.92 7.77 19.97
C ALA A 165 -15.25 6.63 18.98
N LEU A 166 -14.36 5.66 18.84
CA LEU A 166 -14.42 4.58 17.86
C LEU A 166 -15.44 3.48 18.21
N ARG A 167 -16.73 3.79 18.14
CA ARG A 167 -17.79 2.78 18.28
C ARG A 167 -17.75 1.79 17.12
N GLY A 168 -17.79 0.49 17.42
CA GLY A 168 -17.77 -0.57 16.39
C GLY A 168 -16.38 -0.93 15.86
N TYR A 169 -15.32 -0.36 16.45
CA TYR A 169 -13.94 -0.73 16.17
C TYR A 169 -13.42 -1.69 17.24
N GLU A 170 -12.59 -2.63 16.80
CA GLU A 170 -11.87 -3.55 17.65
C GLU A 170 -10.44 -3.06 17.83
N ARG A 171 -10.02 -2.90 19.09
CA ARG A 171 -8.64 -2.58 19.44
C ARG A 171 -7.79 -3.85 19.36
N VAL A 172 -6.78 -3.86 18.50
CA VAL A 172 -5.90 -4.99 18.23
C VAL A 172 -4.46 -4.59 18.49
N GLN A 173 -3.87 -5.16 19.54
CA GLN A 173 -2.49 -4.92 19.94
C GLN A 173 -1.63 -6.15 19.67
N ALA A 174 -0.37 -5.91 19.31
CA ALA A 174 0.64 -6.95 19.20
C ALA A 174 1.10 -7.42 20.59
N GLY A 175 1.35 -8.73 20.73
CA GLY A 175 1.94 -9.30 21.94
C GLY A 175 1.20 -10.53 22.45
N GLU A 176 1.14 -10.66 23.77
CA GLU A 176 0.44 -11.75 24.44
C GLU A 176 -1.07 -11.65 24.25
N ARG A 177 -1.74 -12.80 24.42
CA ARG A 177 -3.20 -12.85 24.32
C ARG A 177 -3.80 -12.01 25.46
N PRO A 178 -4.63 -11.01 25.17
CA PRO A 178 -5.31 -10.28 26.24
C PRO A 178 -6.25 -11.21 27.02
N GLU A 179 -6.33 -11.05 28.34
CA GLU A 179 -7.27 -11.79 29.18
C GLU A 179 -8.73 -11.56 28.73
N GLY A 180 -9.57 -12.59 28.82
CA GLY A 180 -10.99 -12.50 28.41
C GLY A 180 -11.23 -12.39 26.89
N THR A 181 -10.23 -12.74 26.07
CA THR A 181 -10.35 -12.77 24.60
C THR A 181 -10.37 -14.18 24.04
N GLU A 182 -11.13 -15.09 24.65
CA GLU A 182 -11.25 -16.50 24.23
C GLU A 182 -11.72 -16.64 22.77
N ALA A 183 -12.46 -15.65 22.27
CA ALA A 183 -12.96 -15.56 20.91
C ALA A 183 -11.99 -14.90 19.90
N SER A 184 -10.81 -14.43 20.33
CA SER A 184 -9.78 -13.85 19.44
C SER A 184 -8.86 -14.91 18.85
N GLU A 185 -8.43 -14.69 17.61
CA GLU A 185 -7.49 -15.55 16.90
C GLU A 185 -6.11 -14.91 16.76
N PRO A 186 -5.02 -15.70 16.81
CA PRO A 186 -3.68 -15.19 16.60
C PRO A 186 -3.42 -14.99 15.10
N ILE A 187 -3.08 -13.77 14.72
CA ILE A 187 -2.68 -13.41 13.36
C ILE A 187 -1.22 -12.99 13.39
N LYS A 188 -0.36 -13.77 12.72
CA LYS A 188 1.06 -13.49 12.58
C LYS A 188 1.29 -12.56 11.39
N VAL A 189 1.99 -11.48 11.63
CA VAL A 189 2.37 -10.47 10.63
C VAL A 189 3.86 -10.15 10.77
N LEU A 190 4.43 -9.54 9.73
CA LEU A 190 5.86 -9.23 9.71
C LEU A 190 6.13 -7.91 10.44
N GLY A 191 6.79 -8.00 11.60
CA GLY A 191 7.32 -6.89 12.35
C GLY A 191 8.69 -6.44 11.85
N VAL A 192 9.21 -5.39 12.46
CA VAL A 192 10.53 -4.81 12.20
C VAL A 192 11.28 -4.82 13.52
N LEU A 193 12.48 -5.40 13.57
CA LEU A 193 13.33 -5.35 14.76
C LEU A 193 13.65 -3.90 15.11
N ASP A 194 13.91 -3.61 16.39
CA ASP A 194 14.46 -2.30 16.74
C ASP A 194 15.90 -2.14 16.20
N ALA A 195 16.38 -0.89 16.10
CA ALA A 195 17.68 -0.61 15.50
C ALA A 195 18.87 -1.29 16.23
N LYS A 196 18.81 -1.44 17.55
CA LYS A 196 19.86 -2.10 18.35
C LYS A 196 19.77 -3.61 18.26
N GLU A 197 18.56 -4.17 18.38
CA GLU A 197 18.29 -5.58 18.15
C GLU A 197 18.72 -6.02 16.75
N TYR A 198 18.49 -5.17 15.74
CA TYR A 198 18.94 -5.43 14.38
C TYR A 198 20.45 -5.58 14.28
N LEU A 199 21.24 -4.70 14.90
CA LEU A 199 22.71 -4.78 14.85
C LEU A 199 23.21 -6.06 15.53
N LEU A 200 22.64 -6.42 16.68
CA LEU A 200 22.96 -7.67 17.36
C LEU A 200 22.61 -8.89 16.49
N TRP A 201 21.41 -8.89 15.89
CA TRP A 201 20.98 -9.93 14.97
C TRP A 201 21.91 -10.01 13.75
N ARG A 202 22.31 -8.86 13.20
CA ARG A 202 23.18 -8.77 12.02
C ARG A 202 24.54 -9.41 12.28
N ASP A 203 25.17 -9.10 13.42
CA ASP A 203 26.46 -9.67 13.79
C ASP A 203 26.36 -11.20 13.95
N GLN A 204 25.32 -11.68 14.64
CA GLN A 204 25.07 -13.11 14.81
C GLN A 204 24.81 -13.83 13.47
N GLN A 205 24.04 -13.21 12.56
CA GLN A 205 23.79 -13.77 11.23
C GLN A 205 25.04 -13.75 10.36
N LEU A 206 25.87 -12.71 10.45
CA LEU A 206 27.13 -12.66 9.72
C LEU A 206 28.04 -13.82 10.15
N ASP A 207 28.22 -14.02 11.45
CA ASP A 207 29.01 -15.14 11.96
C ASP A 207 28.46 -16.49 11.49
N LEU A 208 27.14 -16.69 11.59
CA LEU A 208 26.48 -17.91 11.12
C LEU A 208 26.68 -18.17 9.63
N GLU A 209 26.47 -17.18 8.76
CA GLU A 209 26.62 -17.34 7.31
C GLU A 209 28.08 -17.58 6.90
N LEU A 210 29.04 -16.95 7.59
CA LEU A 210 30.46 -17.23 7.40
C LEU A 210 30.80 -18.69 7.80
N GLU A 211 30.27 -19.19 8.91
CA GLU A 211 30.46 -20.59 9.31
C GLU A 211 29.83 -21.57 8.32
N LEU A 212 28.59 -21.31 7.88
CA LEU A 212 27.87 -22.14 6.92
C LEU A 212 28.58 -22.16 5.56
N GLN A 213 29.04 -21.02 5.06
CA GLN A 213 29.76 -20.98 3.79
C GLN A 213 31.11 -21.69 3.88
N LEU A 214 31.84 -21.55 5.00
CA LEU A 214 33.09 -22.29 5.19
C LEU A 214 32.84 -23.81 5.23
N ALA A 215 31.75 -24.26 5.87
CA ALA A 215 31.37 -25.66 5.88
C ALA A 215 31.06 -26.17 4.46
N ARG A 216 30.29 -25.42 3.67
CA ARG A 216 30.00 -25.73 2.25
C ARG A 216 31.27 -25.81 1.40
N ASP A 217 32.20 -24.87 1.59
CA ASP A 217 33.48 -24.86 0.87
C ASP A 217 34.36 -26.07 1.24
N ARG A 218 34.34 -26.50 2.51
CA ARG A 218 35.03 -27.71 2.99
C ARG A 218 34.46 -28.97 2.39
N GLU A 219 33.14 -29.12 2.40
CA GLU A 219 32.46 -30.25 1.78
C GLU A 219 32.74 -30.32 0.27
N ALA A 220 32.67 -29.18 -0.42
CA ALA A 220 32.97 -29.10 -1.85
C ALA A 220 34.45 -29.40 -2.18
N ALA A 221 35.39 -29.07 -1.28
CA ALA A 221 36.81 -29.42 -1.44
C ALA A 221 37.03 -30.93 -1.25
N LEU A 222 36.42 -31.53 -0.21
CA LEU A 222 36.48 -32.96 0.05
C LEU A 222 35.91 -33.78 -1.12
N GLY A 223 34.75 -33.39 -1.66
CA GLY A 223 34.15 -34.03 -2.84
C GLY A 223 35.02 -33.95 -4.11
N LYS A 224 35.98 -33.03 -4.15
CA LYS A 224 36.95 -32.87 -5.26
C LYS A 224 38.34 -33.42 -4.93
N GLY A 225 38.52 -34.10 -3.79
CA GLY A 225 39.82 -34.61 -3.34
C GLY A 225 40.85 -33.52 -3.02
N LYS A 226 40.40 -32.29 -2.74
CA LYS A 226 41.25 -31.13 -2.41
C LYS A 226 41.35 -30.95 -0.89
N PRO A 227 42.43 -30.35 -0.37
CA PRO A 227 42.52 -30.04 1.05
C PRO A 227 41.41 -29.07 1.48
N ALA A 228 40.82 -29.33 2.64
CA ALA A 228 39.76 -28.51 3.20
C ALA A 228 40.29 -27.09 3.55
N PRO A 229 39.63 -26.01 3.09
CA PRO A 229 40.03 -24.65 3.43
C PRO A 229 39.90 -24.38 4.93
N ARG A 230 40.89 -23.68 5.49
CA ARG A 230 40.89 -23.23 6.88
C ARG A 230 40.05 -21.98 7.09
N GLN A 231 39.97 -21.11 6.08
CA GLN A 231 39.27 -19.83 6.10
C GLN A 231 38.59 -19.60 4.76
N LEU A 232 37.56 -18.74 4.78
CA LEU A 232 36.89 -18.25 3.59
C LEU A 232 37.83 -17.37 2.75
N SER A 233 37.60 -17.37 1.43
CA SER A 233 38.25 -16.38 0.56
C SER A 233 37.76 -14.97 0.90
N LYS A 234 38.63 -13.96 0.73
CA LYS A 234 38.26 -12.54 0.95
C LYS A 234 37.02 -12.14 0.16
N ARG A 235 36.88 -12.65 -1.07
CA ARG A 235 35.73 -12.38 -1.95
C ARG A 235 34.43 -13.00 -1.41
N ALA A 236 34.47 -14.23 -0.92
CA ALA A 236 33.29 -14.88 -0.36
C ALA A 236 32.81 -14.17 0.91
N ARG A 237 33.75 -13.80 1.79
CA ARG A 237 33.46 -13.03 2.99
C ARG A 237 32.83 -11.66 2.66
N ALA A 238 33.43 -10.90 1.76
CA ALA A 238 32.90 -9.59 1.35
C ALA A 238 31.49 -9.68 0.76
N ARG A 239 31.20 -10.72 -0.04
CA ARG A 239 29.85 -10.95 -0.59
C ARG A 239 28.81 -11.21 0.51
N ILE A 240 29.16 -11.97 1.55
CA ILE A 240 28.26 -12.24 2.68
C ILE A 240 28.04 -10.94 3.48
N GLU A 241 29.10 -10.20 3.77
CA GLU A 241 29.01 -8.91 4.47
C GLU A 241 28.14 -7.89 3.72
N GLU A 242 28.21 -7.85 2.39
CA GLU A 242 27.40 -6.99 1.51
C GLU A 242 25.93 -7.43 1.43
N SER A 243 25.65 -8.74 1.52
CA SER A 243 24.27 -9.28 1.51
C SER A 243 23.46 -8.93 2.77
N LEU A 244 24.13 -8.50 3.84
CA LEU A 244 23.52 -8.11 5.11
C LEU A 244 23.45 -6.59 5.22
N PRO A 245 22.25 -5.97 5.14
CA PRO A 245 22.10 -4.53 5.19
C PRO A 245 22.77 -3.93 6.44
N PRO A 246 23.45 -2.78 6.35
CA PRO A 246 24.20 -2.26 7.48
C PRO A 246 23.32 -1.74 8.63
N THR A 247 22.11 -1.23 8.33
CA THR A 247 21.15 -0.76 9.34
C THR A 247 19.75 -1.32 9.09
N ILE A 248 18.86 -1.21 10.09
CA ILE A 248 17.46 -1.61 9.96
C ILE A 248 16.72 -0.80 8.88
N VAL A 249 17.11 0.46 8.69
CA VAL A 249 16.51 1.31 7.64
C VAL A 249 16.95 0.83 6.27
N ASP A 250 18.22 0.44 6.10
CA ASP A 250 18.69 -0.15 4.84
C ASP A 250 18.01 -1.50 4.59
N ALA A 251 17.69 -2.26 5.64
CA ALA A 251 16.91 -3.49 5.52
C ALA A 251 15.48 -3.24 5.02
N LEU A 252 14.82 -2.14 5.40
CA LEU A 252 13.49 -1.75 4.87
C LEU A 252 13.48 -1.54 3.35
N TYR A 253 14.63 -1.24 2.73
CA TYR A 253 14.78 -1.13 1.28
C TYR A 253 14.83 -2.47 0.55
N ALA A 254 15.00 -3.60 1.27
CA ALA A 254 15.21 -4.91 0.67
C ALA A 254 14.15 -5.22 -0.40
N ASN A 255 14.61 -5.50 -1.62
CA ASN A 255 13.72 -5.82 -2.73
C ASN A 255 13.54 -7.33 -2.88
N THR A 256 12.38 -7.77 -3.36
CA THR A 256 12.05 -9.20 -3.42
C THR A 256 12.99 -9.98 -4.34
N ALA A 257 13.51 -9.36 -5.41
CA ALA A 257 14.42 -10.03 -6.35
C ALA A 257 15.80 -10.29 -5.73
N GLU A 258 16.35 -9.33 -4.98
CA GLU A 258 17.56 -9.46 -4.18
C GLU A 258 17.39 -10.53 -3.10
N LEU A 259 16.29 -10.44 -2.32
CA LEU A 259 16.01 -11.43 -1.29
C LEU A 259 15.97 -12.87 -1.84
N GLN A 260 15.30 -13.08 -2.98
CA GLN A 260 15.26 -14.38 -3.64
C GLN A 260 16.62 -14.79 -4.21
N GLY A 261 17.36 -13.85 -4.80
CA GLY A 261 18.70 -14.09 -5.34
C GLY A 261 19.72 -14.50 -4.28
N ASP A 262 19.59 -13.93 -3.08
CA ASP A 262 20.44 -14.21 -1.92
C ASP A 262 19.89 -15.34 -1.03
N GLY A 263 18.72 -15.90 -1.37
CA GLY A 263 18.15 -17.08 -0.69
C GLY A 263 17.44 -16.80 0.64
N TRP A 264 17.06 -15.55 0.90
CA TRP A 264 16.34 -15.15 2.10
C TRP A 264 14.88 -15.64 2.08
N SER A 265 14.45 -16.33 3.13
CA SER A 265 13.05 -16.74 3.35
C SER A 265 12.17 -15.60 3.88
N GLN A 266 12.79 -14.63 4.55
CA GLN A 266 12.19 -13.39 5.03
C GLN A 266 13.22 -12.25 4.92
N PRO A 267 12.79 -10.99 4.80
CA PRO A 267 13.71 -9.88 4.70
C PRO A 267 14.58 -9.78 5.97
N PRO A 268 15.86 -9.38 5.85
CA PRO A 268 16.71 -9.06 6.99
C PRO A 268 16.02 -8.09 7.95
N GLY A 269 16.26 -8.28 9.25
CA GLY A 269 15.70 -7.38 10.27
C GLY A 269 14.20 -7.48 10.53
N THR A 270 13.55 -8.55 10.05
CA THR A 270 12.14 -8.79 10.31
C THR A 270 11.92 -9.87 11.38
N CYS A 271 10.81 -9.76 12.09
CA CYS A 271 10.38 -10.74 13.09
C CYS A 271 8.90 -11.07 12.93
N TRP A 272 8.47 -12.23 13.42
CA TRP A 272 7.05 -12.57 13.45
C TRP A 272 6.38 -11.94 14.67
N THR A 273 5.50 -10.98 14.43
CA THR A 273 4.67 -10.34 15.46
C THR A 273 3.27 -10.93 15.44
N THR A 274 2.73 -11.26 16.61
CA THR A 274 1.37 -11.81 16.73
C THR A 274 0.40 -10.75 17.22
N TYR A 275 -0.68 -10.55 16.46
CA TYR A 275 -1.84 -9.77 16.86
C TYR A 275 -3.00 -10.69 17.23
N TRP A 276 -3.74 -10.36 18.27
CA TRP A 276 -4.94 -11.11 18.67
C TRP A 276 -6.18 -10.39 18.16
N VAL A 277 -6.76 -10.91 17.09
CA VAL A 277 -7.88 -10.28 16.39
C VAL A 277 -9.19 -10.94 16.82
N PRO A 278 -10.17 -10.19 17.37
CA PRO A 278 -11.50 -10.73 17.66
C PRO A 278 -12.15 -11.28 16.40
N ARG A 279 -12.80 -12.46 16.49
CA ARG A 279 -13.51 -13.06 15.34
C ARG A 279 -14.51 -12.11 14.67
N GLY A 280 -15.19 -11.27 15.46
CA GLY A 280 -16.13 -10.25 14.98
C GLY A 280 -15.50 -9.15 14.11
N ALA A 281 -14.18 -8.92 14.23
CA ALA A 281 -13.46 -7.98 13.37
C ALA A 281 -13.33 -8.49 11.92
N ARG A 282 -13.54 -9.80 11.67
CA ARG A 282 -13.32 -10.45 10.37
C ARG A 282 -14.58 -11.00 9.69
N SER A 283 -15.69 -11.13 10.42
CA SER A 283 -16.85 -11.88 9.91
C SER A 283 -18.17 -11.43 10.52
N GLU A 284 -19.00 -10.75 9.72
CA GLU A 284 -20.41 -11.08 9.54
C GLU A 284 -20.79 -10.81 8.07
N PRO A 285 -21.78 -11.50 7.48
CA PRO A 285 -22.36 -11.09 6.21
C PRO A 285 -22.99 -9.72 6.42
N ILE A 286 -22.40 -8.69 5.82
CA ILE A 286 -23.02 -7.37 5.76
C ILE A 286 -24.24 -7.53 4.86
N GLU A 287 -25.44 -7.32 5.41
CA GLU A 287 -26.58 -6.94 4.58
C GLU A 287 -26.14 -5.68 3.84
N LEU A 288 -25.85 -5.82 2.55
CA LEU A 288 -25.59 -4.70 1.68
C LEU A 288 -26.86 -3.85 1.68
N VAL A 289 -26.90 -2.85 2.56
CA VAL A 289 -27.93 -1.82 2.48
C VAL A 289 -27.58 -1.04 1.23
N THR A 290 -28.20 -1.40 0.11
CA THR A 290 -28.19 -0.60 -1.11
C THR A 290 -28.95 0.68 -0.81
N HIS A 291 -28.29 1.64 -0.19
CA HIS A 291 -28.78 3.00 -0.16
C HIS A 291 -28.61 3.55 -1.57
N GLN A 292 -29.72 3.67 -2.30
CA GLN A 292 -29.79 4.66 -3.37
C GLN A 292 -29.71 6.02 -2.70
N GLU A 293 -28.50 6.54 -2.50
CA GLU A 293 -28.34 7.97 -2.31
C GLU A 293 -29.06 8.66 -3.46
N ARG A 294 -29.95 9.60 -3.14
CA ARG A 294 -30.45 10.55 -4.13
C ARG A 294 -29.24 11.35 -4.59
N ARG A 295 -28.63 10.91 -5.68
CA ARG A 295 -27.48 11.58 -6.26
C ARG A 295 -27.90 13.03 -6.56
N PRO A 296 -27.19 14.04 -6.04
CA PRO A 296 -27.46 15.42 -6.42
C PRO A 296 -27.33 15.55 -7.94
N ALA A 297 -28.08 16.48 -8.54
CA ALA A 297 -27.99 16.73 -9.97
C ALA A 297 -26.55 17.14 -10.33
N VAL A 298 -25.81 16.25 -10.99
CA VAL A 298 -24.42 16.47 -11.37
C VAL A 298 -24.39 17.42 -12.56
N GLN A 299 -23.91 18.65 -12.36
CA GLN A 299 -23.77 19.65 -13.42
C GLN A 299 -22.46 19.54 -14.19
N GLY A 300 -21.50 18.77 -13.67
CA GLY A 300 -20.21 18.54 -14.30
C GLY A 300 -19.45 17.39 -13.65
N VAL A 301 -18.60 16.73 -14.43
CA VAL A 301 -17.71 15.68 -13.96
C VAL A 301 -16.29 16.06 -14.35
N LEU A 302 -15.39 16.11 -13.37
CA LEU A 302 -13.97 16.29 -13.61
C LEU A 302 -13.28 14.93 -13.63
N PHE A 303 -12.84 14.49 -14.80
CA PHE A 303 -11.96 13.33 -14.93
C PHE A 303 -10.50 13.81 -14.89
N SER A 304 -9.88 13.73 -13.73
CA SER A 304 -8.49 14.17 -13.54
C SER A 304 -7.52 13.06 -13.92
N LEU A 305 -6.66 13.33 -14.91
CA LEU A 305 -5.42 12.59 -15.09
C LEU A 305 -4.40 13.21 -14.14
N SER A 306 -4.25 12.63 -12.96
CA SER A 306 -3.19 13.00 -12.02
C SER A 306 -2.04 11.98 -12.13
N SER A 307 -0.82 12.49 -12.22
CA SER A 307 0.32 11.68 -11.84
C SER A 307 0.57 11.98 -10.39
N ASP A 308 0.56 10.92 -9.63
CA ASP A 308 0.82 10.93 -8.21
C ASP A 308 2.35 10.91 -7.95
N THR A 309 3.19 11.10 -8.97
CA THR A 309 4.65 11.12 -8.85
C THR A 309 5.17 12.55 -8.87
N ALA A 310 6.17 12.85 -8.03
CA ALA A 310 6.81 14.18 -7.98
C ALA A 310 7.38 14.65 -9.33
N ARG A 311 7.70 13.70 -10.22
CA ARG A 311 8.30 13.97 -11.54
C ARG A 311 7.27 14.14 -12.66
N GLY A 312 6.00 13.81 -12.43
CA GLY A 312 4.92 13.94 -13.41
C GLY A 312 5.17 13.18 -14.71
N GLU A 313 5.97 12.10 -14.66
CA GLU A 313 6.50 11.38 -15.83
C GLU A 313 5.41 10.63 -16.61
N VAL A 314 4.22 10.46 -16.02
CA VAL A 314 3.16 9.60 -16.54
C VAL A 314 2.01 10.39 -17.17
N LEU A 315 2.05 11.74 -17.13
CA LEU A 315 0.97 12.55 -17.69
C LEU A 315 1.10 12.67 -19.22
N PRO A 316 -0.02 12.55 -19.95
CA PRO A 316 -0.05 12.87 -21.36
C PRO A 316 0.42 14.28 -21.69
N PRO A 317 1.06 14.47 -22.85
CA PRO A 317 1.38 15.82 -23.31
C PRO A 317 0.09 16.56 -23.70
N MET A 318 0.04 17.87 -23.43
CA MET A 318 -1.15 18.70 -23.69
C MET A 318 -1.55 18.74 -25.17
N LYS A 319 -0.59 18.56 -26.09
CA LYS A 319 -0.88 18.47 -27.53
C LYS A 319 -1.81 17.30 -27.91
N ASP A 320 -1.88 16.25 -27.08
CA ASP A 320 -2.76 15.10 -27.30
C ASP A 320 -4.16 15.30 -26.68
N ALA A 321 -4.42 16.46 -26.07
CA ALA A 321 -5.63 16.69 -25.28
C ALA A 321 -6.93 16.49 -26.08
N LEU A 322 -6.98 16.98 -27.32
CA LEU A 322 -8.13 16.80 -28.20
C LEU A 322 -8.35 15.33 -28.55
N LEU A 323 -7.27 14.62 -28.93
CA LEU A 323 -7.32 13.19 -29.25
C LEU A 323 -7.84 12.38 -28.05
N ARG A 324 -7.39 12.70 -26.84
CA ARG A 324 -7.81 12.01 -25.62
C ARG A 324 -9.23 12.36 -25.22
N GLY A 325 -9.66 13.61 -25.41
CA GLY A 325 -11.04 14.02 -25.24
C GLY A 325 -11.98 13.22 -26.13
N GLU A 326 -11.62 13.05 -27.40
CA GLU A 326 -12.40 12.24 -28.36
C GLU A 326 -12.43 10.76 -27.98
N LEU A 327 -11.29 10.17 -27.61
CA LEU A 327 -11.23 8.79 -27.15
C LEU A 327 -12.10 8.57 -25.90
N PHE A 328 -12.11 9.54 -25.00
CA PHE A 328 -12.93 9.49 -23.79
C PHE A 328 -14.42 9.60 -24.12
N HIS A 329 -14.81 10.50 -25.03
CA HIS A 329 -16.19 10.58 -25.54
C HIS A 329 -16.64 9.27 -26.17
N ALA A 330 -15.85 8.74 -27.11
CA ALA A 330 -16.14 7.48 -27.78
C ALA A 330 -16.27 6.32 -26.79
N ALA A 331 -15.38 6.24 -25.79
CA ALA A 331 -15.45 5.23 -24.75
C ALA A 331 -16.67 5.38 -23.83
N ALA A 332 -17.09 6.61 -23.54
CA ALA A 332 -18.28 6.88 -22.74
C ALA A 332 -19.55 6.47 -23.50
N VAL A 333 -19.64 6.82 -24.78
CA VAL A 333 -20.73 6.40 -25.67
C VAL A 333 -20.80 4.87 -25.80
N ALA A 334 -19.66 4.21 -26.03
CA ALA A 334 -19.60 2.75 -26.18
C ALA A 334 -19.97 1.97 -24.91
N ARG A 335 -19.89 2.60 -23.73
CA ARG A 335 -20.26 2.01 -22.44
C ARG A 335 -21.68 2.35 -21.98
N ALA A 336 -22.36 3.25 -22.68
CA ALA A 336 -23.72 3.61 -22.33
C ALA A 336 -24.68 2.46 -22.62
N GLU A 337 -25.70 2.32 -21.79
CA GLU A 337 -26.80 1.39 -22.06
C GLU A 337 -27.61 1.90 -23.26
N GLU A 338 -28.09 0.97 -24.10
CA GLU A 338 -28.94 1.33 -25.22
C GLU A 338 -30.39 1.59 -24.75
N PRO A 339 -31.05 2.65 -25.25
CA PRO A 339 -30.55 3.61 -26.24
C PRO A 339 -29.58 4.63 -25.63
N VAL A 340 -28.47 4.89 -26.30
CA VAL A 340 -27.47 5.87 -25.81
C VAL A 340 -28.13 7.26 -25.60
N PRO A 341 -27.98 7.86 -24.40
CA PRO A 341 -28.55 9.17 -24.11
C PRO A 341 -28.10 10.25 -25.10
N PRO A 342 -29.02 11.07 -25.65
CA PRO A 342 -28.68 12.19 -26.54
C PRO A 342 -27.72 13.18 -25.91
N GLU A 343 -27.84 13.43 -24.60
CA GLU A 343 -26.97 14.32 -23.83
C GLU A 343 -25.52 13.82 -23.79
N LEU A 344 -25.29 12.52 -23.95
CA LEU A 344 -23.96 11.90 -23.98
C LEU A 344 -23.41 11.75 -25.40
N SER A 345 -24.25 11.32 -26.34
CA SER A 345 -23.85 11.08 -27.74
C SER A 345 -23.77 12.36 -28.57
N GLY A 346 -24.48 13.42 -28.17
CA GLY A 346 -24.66 14.64 -28.96
C GLY A 346 -25.61 14.45 -30.15
N ARG A 347 -26.33 13.32 -30.24
CA ARG A 347 -27.21 12.98 -31.36
C ARG A 347 -28.65 12.79 -30.89
N GLY A 348 -29.59 13.37 -31.62
CA GLY A 348 -31.02 13.16 -31.41
C GLY A 348 -31.51 11.81 -31.92
N PRO A 349 -32.79 11.48 -31.73
CA PRO A 349 -33.39 10.18 -32.09
C PRO A 349 -33.20 9.79 -33.57
N ASN A 350 -33.04 10.77 -34.46
CA ASN A 350 -32.88 10.56 -35.90
C ASN A 350 -31.39 10.63 -36.34
N GLY A 351 -30.45 10.59 -35.40
CA GLY A 351 -29.01 10.72 -35.67
C GLY A 351 -28.52 12.15 -35.95
N SER A 352 -29.42 13.14 -35.97
CA SER A 352 -29.08 14.54 -36.18
C SER A 352 -28.31 15.14 -34.99
N PRO A 353 -27.30 16.01 -35.21
CA PRO A 353 -26.61 16.70 -34.12
C PRO A 353 -27.57 17.54 -33.26
N LEU A 354 -27.43 17.45 -31.94
CA LEU A 354 -28.20 18.26 -31.01
C LEU A 354 -27.78 19.73 -31.06
N GLN A 355 -28.77 20.62 -30.96
CA GLN A 355 -28.57 22.08 -30.94
C GLN A 355 -28.67 22.65 -29.51
N GLY A 356 -28.11 23.84 -29.30
CA GLY A 356 -28.30 24.62 -28.07
C GLY A 356 -27.56 24.08 -26.84
N HIS A 357 -26.37 23.50 -27.01
CA HIS A 357 -25.51 23.03 -25.89
C HIS A 357 -26.18 22.04 -24.94
N ARG A 358 -27.08 21.22 -25.48
CA ARG A 358 -27.85 20.22 -24.72
C ARG A 358 -27.11 18.87 -24.56
N HIS A 359 -25.79 18.86 -24.77
CA HIS A 359 -24.95 17.68 -24.66
C HIS A 359 -23.68 17.99 -23.89
N VAL A 360 -23.04 16.94 -23.36
CA VAL A 360 -21.80 17.05 -22.58
C VAL A 360 -20.66 17.60 -23.43
N HIS A 361 -19.90 18.52 -22.86
CA HIS A 361 -18.68 19.05 -23.47
C HIS A 361 -17.45 18.43 -22.80
N TYR A 362 -16.60 17.78 -23.60
CA TYR A 362 -15.34 17.21 -23.13
C TYR A 362 -14.24 18.27 -23.22
N LEU A 363 -14.10 19.05 -22.16
CA LEU A 363 -13.14 20.15 -22.10
C LEU A 363 -11.83 19.67 -21.48
N PRO A 364 -10.73 19.60 -22.25
CA PRO A 364 -9.43 19.31 -21.65
C PRO A 364 -8.93 20.53 -20.85
N LEU A 365 -8.54 20.28 -19.60
CA LEU A 365 -8.07 21.31 -18.69
C LEU A 365 -6.68 20.96 -18.15
N CYS A 366 -5.80 21.96 -18.07
CA CYS A 366 -4.52 21.87 -17.40
C CYS A 366 -4.55 22.73 -16.13
N LEU A 367 -4.73 22.10 -14.98
CA LEU A 367 -4.96 22.80 -13.70
C LEU A 367 -3.66 23.21 -12.97
N ASN A 368 -2.50 22.73 -13.43
CA ASN A 368 -1.22 22.95 -12.75
C ASN A 368 -0.39 24.11 -13.34
N GLY A 369 -0.93 24.90 -14.28
CA GLY A 369 -0.28 26.07 -14.89
C GLY A 369 0.98 25.78 -15.71
N ARG A 370 1.43 24.51 -15.78
CA ARG A 370 2.58 24.07 -16.56
C ARG A 370 2.10 23.39 -17.84
N GLY A 371 1.53 24.19 -18.75
CA GLY A 371 1.39 23.76 -20.13
C GLY A 371 2.78 23.41 -20.65
N ARG A 372 3.11 22.12 -20.78
CA ARG A 372 4.35 21.71 -21.45
C ARG A 372 4.20 22.03 -22.93
N ASP A 373 4.46 23.27 -23.30
CA ASP A 373 4.78 23.66 -24.66
C ASP A 373 6.12 23.01 -24.99
N ALA A 374 6.05 21.81 -25.55
CA ALA A 374 7.19 21.17 -26.18
C ALA A 374 7.51 21.90 -27.49
N SER A 375 8.04 23.12 -27.39
CA SER A 375 8.91 23.67 -28.43
C SER A 375 10.27 22.99 -28.30
N PRO A 376 10.85 22.39 -29.36
CA PRO A 376 12.19 21.86 -29.31
C PRO A 376 13.16 23.05 -29.29
N SER A 377 13.47 23.57 -28.11
CA SER A 377 14.55 24.53 -27.97
C SER A 377 15.86 23.79 -28.27
N ARG A 378 16.38 23.99 -29.48
CA ARG A 378 17.78 23.79 -29.81
C ARG A 378 18.61 24.47 -28.71
N ARG A 379 19.46 23.73 -28.04
CA ARG A 379 20.64 24.30 -27.38
C ARG A 379 21.87 23.59 -27.92
N ARG A 380 22.67 24.39 -28.61
CA ARG A 380 24.11 24.20 -28.80
C ARG A 380 24.80 24.29 -27.45
#